data_AF-P36038-F1
#
_entry.id   AF-P36038-F1
#
_cell.length_a   1.000
_cell.length_b   1.000
_cell.length_c   1.000
_cell.angle_alpha   90.00
_cell.angle_beta   90.00
_cell.angle_gamma   90.00
#
_symmetry.space_group_name_H-M   'P 1'
#
loop_
_entity.id
_entity.type
_entity.pdbx_description
1 polymer ?
#
loop_
_entity_poly.entity_id
_entity_poly.type
_entity_poly.pdbx_seq_one_letter_code
_entity_poly.pdbx_strand_id
1 'polypeptide(L)'
;MVSYGSHSSEVSKVLKTPKFVLRYGNVSSKQRFALKRKINYKLRESKYQEYLNEYNTFVLYDWENSGAGSLVDSSYNLPSLWKEFITEGISKGAINDKLPTVFMKRKLTNSALGHCLGLDFLTDPSESEHEYRCMFQTVQDIPSLSQLILFNSMPNVPVRLKLHTIGININFGCKRSLISNGGDQDTEMSEAVSYIQPLLEESSRMYRNLNYWKLLKIARNNKKDEPLDQSTRIKSQVKLLLSQLATNRITSPSVTDHGGHNWLIFTRRRL
;
A
#
# COMPACT_ATOMS: atom_id res chain seq x y z
N MET A 1 -20.58 2.05 -0.35
CA MET A 1 -21.07 2.08 1.05
C MET A 1 -19.88 2.38 1.96
N VAL A 2 -19.83 3.55 2.59
CA VAL A 2 -18.70 3.96 3.45
C VAL A 2 -19.00 3.51 4.89
N SER A 3 -18.24 2.55 5.40
CA SER A 3 -18.40 2.05 6.77
C SER A 3 -17.52 2.81 7.77
N TYR A 4 -18.10 3.20 8.90
CA TYR A 4 -17.41 3.84 10.02
C TYR A 4 -17.49 2.94 11.26
N GLY A 5 -16.36 2.32 11.63
CA GLY A 5 -16.27 1.39 12.75
C GLY A 5 -16.49 2.06 14.12
N SER A 6 -17.27 1.39 14.98
CA SER A 6 -17.62 1.83 16.33
C SER A 6 -16.63 1.28 17.36
N HIS A 7 -15.83 2.16 17.97
CA HIS A 7 -14.59 1.81 18.66
C HIS A 7 -14.68 1.03 19.99
N SER A 8 -15.82 0.94 20.68
CA SER A 8 -15.80 0.52 22.10
C SER A 8 -15.81 -1.00 22.34
N SER A 9 -16.52 -1.77 21.52
CA SER A 9 -16.65 -3.24 21.68
C SER A 9 -15.45 -4.01 21.13
N GLU A 10 -14.76 -3.46 20.14
CA GLU A 10 -13.58 -4.08 19.51
C GLU A 10 -12.37 -4.13 20.46
N VAL A 11 -12.22 -3.10 21.31
CA VAL A 11 -11.12 -2.95 22.27
C VAL A 11 -11.01 -4.15 23.22
N SER A 12 -12.14 -4.66 23.73
CA SER A 12 -12.14 -5.77 24.68
C SER A 12 -11.84 -7.11 24.02
N LYS A 13 -12.28 -7.31 22.77
CA LYS A 13 -12.06 -8.56 22.03
C LYS A 13 -10.57 -8.76 21.69
N VAL A 14 -9.89 -7.69 21.27
CA VAL A 14 -8.49 -7.77 20.79
C VAL A 14 -7.49 -8.17 21.90
N LEU A 15 -7.75 -7.83 23.16
CA LEU A 15 -6.76 -8.04 24.23
C LEU A 15 -7.09 -9.17 25.19
N LYS A 16 -8.25 -9.82 25.05
CA LYS A 16 -8.81 -10.75 26.05
C LYS A 16 -8.73 -10.18 27.50
N THR A 17 -8.68 -8.85 27.65
CA THR A 17 -8.44 -8.23 28.96
C THR A 17 -9.78 -7.88 29.59
N PRO A 18 -10.13 -8.44 30.75
CA PRO A 18 -11.39 -8.16 31.41
C PRO A 18 -11.51 -6.68 31.81
N LYS A 19 -12.70 -6.09 31.61
CA LYS A 19 -13.01 -4.69 31.95
C LYS A 19 -12.67 -4.30 33.41
N PHE A 20 -12.60 -5.26 34.34
CA PHE A 20 -12.38 -5.01 35.76
C PHE A 20 -10.96 -4.51 36.11
N VAL A 21 -9.92 -4.92 35.37
CA VAL A 21 -8.52 -4.56 35.70
C VAL A 21 -8.28 -3.05 35.58
N LEU A 22 -8.92 -2.40 34.61
CA LEU A 22 -8.78 -0.95 34.37
C LEU A 22 -9.52 -0.10 35.42
N ARG A 23 -10.65 -0.60 35.93
CA ARG A 23 -11.52 0.18 36.82
C ARG A 23 -11.15 0.02 38.30
N TYR A 24 -10.65 -1.15 38.69
CA TYR A 24 -10.42 -1.51 40.09
C TYR A 24 -8.95 -1.81 40.45
N GLY A 25 -8.03 -1.81 39.47
CA GLY A 25 -6.61 -1.96 39.77
C GLY A 25 -5.99 -0.65 40.26
N ASN A 26 -5.11 -0.75 41.27
CA ASN A 26 -4.16 0.30 41.67
C ASN A 26 -3.10 0.51 40.57
N VAL A 27 -3.54 1.00 39.42
CA VAL A 27 -2.71 1.22 38.23
C VAL A 27 -2.43 2.72 38.11
N SER A 28 -1.15 3.08 38.09
CA SER A 28 -0.70 4.47 37.87
C SER A 28 -1.22 5.04 36.55
N SER A 29 -1.37 6.37 36.47
CA SER A 29 -1.72 7.07 35.22
C SER A 29 -0.79 6.71 34.06
N LYS A 30 0.51 6.57 34.33
CA LYS A 30 1.54 6.16 33.37
C LYS A 30 1.28 4.75 32.82
N GLN A 31 0.95 3.79 33.68
CA GLN A 31 0.61 2.42 33.26
C GLN A 31 -0.70 2.39 32.46
N ARG A 32 -1.72 3.16 32.86
CA ARG A 32 -2.98 3.28 32.08
C ARG A 32 -2.73 3.86 30.69
N PHE A 33 -1.90 4.89 30.60
CA PHE A 33 -1.51 5.50 29.33
C PHE A 33 -0.72 4.54 28.44
N ALA A 34 0.28 3.85 29.01
CA ALA A 34 1.08 2.86 28.30
C ALA A 34 0.22 1.70 27.79
N LEU A 35 -0.73 1.22 28.62
CA LEU A 35 -1.69 0.21 28.21
C LEU A 35 -2.54 0.73 27.05
N LYS A 36 -3.21 1.89 27.20
CA LYS A 36 -4.02 2.52 26.13
C LYS A 36 -3.25 2.65 24.81
N ARG A 37 -1.96 3.01 24.86
CA ARG A 37 -1.08 3.05 23.69
C ARG A 37 -0.89 1.67 23.06
N LYS A 38 -0.59 0.63 23.85
CA LYS A 38 -0.50 -0.76 23.38
C LYS A 38 -1.82 -1.27 22.77
N ILE A 39 -2.95 -0.98 23.41
CA ILE A 39 -4.30 -1.29 22.91
C ILE A 39 -4.51 -0.69 21.52
N ASN A 40 -4.34 0.63 21.42
CA ASN A 40 -4.54 1.36 20.17
C ASN A 40 -3.62 0.87 19.06
N TYR A 41 -2.38 0.52 19.41
CA TYR A 41 -1.44 -0.06 18.47
C TYR A 41 -1.93 -1.40 17.91
N LYS A 42 -2.33 -2.34 18.79
CA LYS A 42 -2.84 -3.66 18.38
C LYS A 42 -4.14 -3.58 17.58
N LEU A 43 -5.03 -2.65 17.92
CA LEU A 43 -6.24 -2.38 17.13
C LEU A 43 -5.92 -1.90 15.71
N ARG A 44 -4.91 -1.04 15.56
CA ARG A 44 -4.49 -0.57 14.23
C ARG A 44 -3.83 -1.68 13.42
N GLU A 45 -2.96 -2.46 14.05
CA GLU A 45 -2.33 -3.63 13.44
C GLU A 45 -3.38 -4.63 12.94
N SER A 46 -4.33 -5.02 13.79
CA SER A 46 -5.44 -5.92 13.39
C SER A 46 -6.27 -5.36 12.23
N LYS A 47 -6.53 -4.05 12.24
CA LYS A 47 -7.27 -3.38 11.17
C LYS A 47 -6.48 -3.32 9.85
N TYR A 48 -5.17 -3.15 9.92
CA TYR A 48 -4.32 -3.22 8.73
C TYR A 48 -4.24 -4.63 8.17
N GLN A 49 -4.17 -5.66 9.02
CA GLN A 49 -4.27 -7.05 8.58
C GLN A 49 -5.59 -7.34 7.88
N GLU A 50 -6.71 -6.81 8.38
CA GLU A 50 -8.02 -6.91 7.72
C GLU A 50 -7.96 -6.31 6.30
N TYR A 51 -7.47 -5.08 6.16
CA TYR A 51 -7.32 -4.45 4.85
C TYR A 51 -6.34 -5.18 3.92
N LEU A 52 -5.23 -5.69 4.43
CA LEU A 52 -4.28 -6.48 3.65
C LEU A 52 -4.85 -7.85 3.22
N ASN A 53 -5.91 -8.33 3.87
CA ASN A 53 -6.61 -9.54 3.46
C ASN A 53 -7.75 -9.25 2.49
N GLU A 54 -8.39 -8.08 2.58
CA GLU A 54 -9.57 -7.72 1.81
C GLU A 54 -9.24 -7.09 0.44
N TYR A 55 -8.16 -6.30 0.37
CA TYR A 55 -7.75 -5.55 -0.82
C TYR A 55 -6.50 -6.13 -1.47
N ASN A 56 -6.36 -5.90 -2.79
CA ASN A 56 -5.21 -6.40 -3.55
C ASN A 56 -4.12 -5.36 -3.79
N THR A 57 -4.41 -4.09 -3.55
CA THR A 57 -3.49 -3.00 -3.78
C THR A 57 -3.55 -2.06 -2.58
N PHE A 58 -2.38 -1.58 -2.14
CA PHE A 58 -2.31 -0.43 -1.25
C PHE A 58 -1.32 0.59 -1.80
N VAL A 59 -1.56 1.85 -1.44
CA VAL A 59 -0.76 2.98 -1.89
C VAL A 59 -0.45 3.87 -0.70
N LEU A 60 0.84 4.18 -0.52
CA LEU A 60 1.33 5.15 0.43
C LEU A 60 1.74 6.42 -0.31
N TYR A 61 1.05 7.50 0.01
CA TYR A 61 1.43 8.84 -0.35
C TYR A 61 2.19 9.49 0.79
N ASP A 62 3.13 10.32 0.42
CA ASP A 62 3.92 11.13 1.32
C ASP A 62 3.76 12.60 0.91
N TRP A 63 3.78 13.52 1.86
CA TRP A 63 3.84 14.94 1.52
C TRP A 63 5.23 15.26 0.96
N GLU A 64 5.27 16.07 -0.08
CA GLU A 64 6.51 16.64 -0.56
C GLU A 64 7.10 17.49 0.57
N ASN A 65 8.36 17.22 0.90
CA ASN A 65 9.04 17.78 2.07
C ASN A 65 8.43 17.36 3.43
N SER A 66 8.14 16.09 3.66
CA SER A 66 7.75 15.57 4.99
C SER A 66 8.92 15.01 5.82
N GLY A 67 10.16 15.14 5.34
CA GLY A 67 11.35 14.57 5.98
C GLY A 67 11.80 15.34 7.23
N ALA A 68 12.85 14.84 7.87
CA ALA A 68 13.38 15.25 9.19
C ALA A 68 13.92 16.69 9.34
N GLY A 69 13.43 17.62 8.54
CA GLY A 69 13.72 19.04 8.64
C GLY A 69 12.72 19.91 7.89
N SER A 70 11.63 19.35 7.36
CA SER A 70 10.65 20.12 6.65
C SER A 70 9.32 20.12 7.40
N LEU A 71 9.10 21.26 8.04
CA LEU A 71 7.79 21.70 8.46
C LEU A 71 6.98 21.88 7.18
N VAL A 72 6.21 20.87 6.78
CA VAL A 72 4.98 21.18 6.04
C VAL A 72 4.30 22.23 6.90
N ASP A 73 4.22 23.45 6.37
CA ASP A 73 3.85 24.61 7.16
C ASP A 73 2.61 24.25 7.98
N SER A 74 2.73 24.35 9.30
CA SER A 74 1.70 23.91 10.25
C SER A 74 0.36 24.62 10.02
N SER A 75 0.36 25.66 9.18
CA SER A 75 -0.81 26.37 8.65
C SER A 75 -1.72 25.50 7.78
N TYR A 76 -1.23 24.45 7.12
CA TYR A 76 -2.04 23.64 6.21
C TYR A 76 -2.84 22.55 6.93
N ASN A 77 -4.14 22.50 6.65
CA ASN A 77 -5.01 21.42 7.12
C ASN A 77 -4.82 20.16 6.27
N LEU A 78 -3.80 19.36 6.58
CA LEU A 78 -3.47 18.12 5.85
C LEU A 78 -4.63 17.13 5.71
N PRO A 79 -5.48 16.92 6.74
CA PRO A 79 -6.70 16.13 6.57
C PRO A 79 -7.66 16.65 5.49
N SER A 80 -7.84 17.97 5.38
CA SER A 80 -8.69 18.57 4.33
C SER A 80 -8.05 18.43 2.95
N LEU A 81 -6.76 18.72 2.83
CA LEU A 81 -6.02 18.55 1.57
C LEU A 81 -6.03 17.09 1.09
N TRP A 82 -5.95 16.13 2.02
CA TRP A 82 -6.09 14.70 1.68
C TRP A 82 -7.47 14.37 1.13
N LYS A 83 -8.54 14.95 1.69
CA LYS A 83 -9.91 14.76 1.19
C LYS A 83 -10.09 15.37 -0.20
N GLU A 84 -9.53 16.57 -0.43
CA GLU A 84 -9.53 17.23 -1.74
C GLU A 84 -8.78 16.40 -2.77
N PHE A 85 -7.60 15.89 -2.43
CA PHE A 85 -6.81 15.00 -3.28
C PHE A 85 -7.59 13.75 -3.71
N ILE A 86 -8.29 13.11 -2.77
CA ILE A 86 -9.14 11.95 -3.09
C ILE A 86 -10.27 12.35 -4.04
N THR A 87 -10.94 13.47 -3.76
CA THR A 87 -12.07 13.96 -4.57
C THR A 87 -11.62 14.28 -5.99
N GLU A 88 -10.46 14.92 -6.14
CA GLU A 88 -9.85 15.20 -7.44
C GLU A 88 -9.47 13.90 -8.17
N GLY A 89 -8.87 12.94 -7.48
CA GLY A 89 -8.49 11.64 -8.05
C GLY A 89 -9.69 10.85 -8.57
N ILE A 90 -10.83 10.90 -7.86
CA ILE A 90 -12.09 10.31 -8.33
C ILE A 90 -12.61 11.08 -9.55
N SER A 91 -12.66 12.41 -9.49
CA SER A 91 -13.17 13.24 -10.60
C SER A 91 -12.38 13.07 -11.91
N LYS A 92 -11.07 12.82 -11.80
CA LYS A 92 -10.17 12.56 -12.94
C LYS A 92 -10.18 11.11 -13.41
N GLY A 93 -10.92 10.23 -12.73
CA GLY A 93 -10.94 8.79 -13.01
C GLY A 93 -9.67 8.04 -12.62
N ALA A 94 -8.73 8.69 -11.92
CA ALA A 94 -7.52 8.02 -11.45
C ALA A 94 -7.78 7.08 -10.26
N ILE A 95 -8.79 7.40 -9.45
CA ILE A 95 -9.23 6.56 -8.35
C ILE A 95 -10.65 6.09 -8.67
N ASN A 96 -10.79 4.80 -8.92
CA ASN A 96 -12.09 4.21 -9.23
C ASN A 96 -12.89 3.91 -7.96
N ASP A 97 -13.78 4.82 -7.57
CA ASP A 97 -14.64 4.69 -6.40
C ASP A 97 -15.77 3.64 -6.55
N LYS A 98 -15.97 3.10 -7.76
CA LYS A 98 -16.87 1.96 -8.01
C LYS A 98 -16.26 0.64 -7.54
N LEU A 99 -14.94 0.58 -7.40
CA LEU A 99 -14.24 -0.59 -6.86
C LEU A 99 -14.17 -0.51 -5.33
N PRO A 100 -14.06 -1.67 -4.63
CA PRO A 100 -13.79 -1.68 -3.19
C PRO A 100 -12.56 -0.83 -2.89
N THR A 101 -12.77 0.29 -2.21
CA THR A 101 -11.73 1.29 -1.94
C THR A 101 -11.89 1.83 -0.52
N VAL A 102 -10.77 1.92 0.20
CA VAL A 102 -10.70 2.48 1.56
C VAL A 102 -9.63 3.55 1.61
N PHE A 103 -10.04 4.75 2.03
CA PHE A 103 -9.14 5.85 2.32
C PHE A 103 -8.95 6.01 3.82
N MET A 104 -7.70 5.99 4.28
CA MET A 104 -7.41 6.33 5.67
C MET A 104 -7.62 7.82 5.91
N LYS A 105 -8.62 8.18 6.72
CA LYS A 105 -8.88 9.59 7.10
C LYS A 105 -7.72 10.25 7.85
N ARG A 106 -6.97 9.46 8.60
CA ARG A 106 -5.86 9.92 9.45
C ARG A 106 -4.54 9.40 8.89
N LYS A 107 -3.44 10.02 9.32
CA LYS A 107 -2.11 9.53 9.01
C LYS A 107 -1.95 8.06 9.42
N LEU A 108 -1.16 7.35 8.61
CA LEU A 108 -0.81 5.96 8.86
C LEU A 108 -0.08 5.84 10.21
N THR A 109 -0.30 4.73 10.90
CA THR A 109 0.61 4.33 11.98
C THR A 109 1.69 3.47 11.37
N ASN A 110 2.79 4.12 10.97
CA ASN A 110 3.87 3.53 10.18
C ASN A 110 4.29 2.18 10.77
N SER A 111 4.65 2.15 12.06
CA SER A 111 5.11 0.94 12.73
C SER A 111 4.06 -0.19 12.82
N ALA A 112 2.77 0.12 12.79
CA ALA A 112 1.73 -0.91 12.79
C ALA A 112 1.60 -1.57 11.42
N LEU A 113 1.62 -0.78 10.33
CA LEU A 113 1.62 -1.35 8.97
C LEU A 113 2.97 -2.04 8.66
N GLY A 114 4.07 -1.42 9.10
CA GLY A 114 5.42 -1.96 8.96
C GLY A 114 5.56 -3.33 9.60
N HIS A 115 5.02 -3.54 10.80
CA HIS A 115 4.98 -4.89 11.40
C HIS A 115 4.02 -5.85 10.68
N CYS A 116 2.93 -5.39 10.05
CA CYS A 116 2.05 -6.29 9.29
C CYS A 116 2.75 -6.83 8.03
N LEU A 117 3.63 -6.04 7.42
CA LEU A 117 4.28 -6.36 6.15
C LEU A 117 5.77 -6.73 6.30
N GLY A 118 6.37 -6.60 7.48
CA GLY A 118 7.82 -6.75 7.65
C GLY A 118 8.62 -5.69 6.89
N LEU A 119 8.13 -4.45 6.84
CA LEU A 119 8.79 -3.34 6.13
C LEU A 119 9.61 -2.48 7.09
N ASP A 120 10.93 -2.67 7.05
CA ASP A 120 11.87 -2.01 7.97
C ASP A 120 11.75 -0.48 7.92
N PHE A 121 11.63 0.12 6.73
CA PHE A 121 11.52 1.57 6.56
C PHE A 121 10.26 2.20 7.21
N LEU A 122 9.23 1.41 7.52
CA LEU A 122 8.06 1.89 8.26
C LEU A 122 8.20 1.71 9.78
N THR A 123 9.14 0.89 10.21
CA THR A 123 9.38 0.56 11.61
C THR A 123 10.59 1.29 12.19
N ASP A 124 11.49 1.76 11.33
CA ASP A 124 12.68 2.51 11.72
C ASP A 124 12.28 3.80 12.48
N PRO A 125 12.80 4.02 13.69
CA PRO A 125 12.56 5.25 14.44
C PRO A 125 12.98 6.52 13.69
N SER A 126 14.05 6.47 12.89
CA SER A 126 14.51 7.60 12.05
C SER A 126 13.48 7.98 10.98
N GLU A 127 12.60 7.05 10.64
CA GLU A 127 11.54 7.19 9.64
C GLU A 127 10.17 7.55 10.24
N SER A 128 10.08 7.59 11.56
CA SER A 128 8.81 7.81 12.28
C SER A 128 8.22 9.22 12.08
N GLU A 129 9.00 10.14 11.52
CA GLU A 129 8.60 11.52 11.24
C GLU A 129 7.79 11.65 9.95
N HIS A 130 7.89 10.68 9.03
CA HIS A 130 7.14 10.71 7.79
C HIS A 130 5.64 10.54 8.01
N GLU A 131 4.87 11.48 7.49
CA GLU A 131 3.41 11.41 7.50
C GLU A 131 2.89 10.72 6.24
N TYR A 132 2.76 9.40 6.30
CA TYR A 132 2.14 8.66 5.21
C TYR A 132 0.61 8.75 5.24
N ARG A 133 0.01 8.97 4.07
CA ARG A 133 -1.41 8.80 3.79
C ARG A 133 -1.59 7.52 2.99
N CYS A 134 -2.56 6.70 3.41
CA CYS A 134 -2.73 5.36 2.87
C CYS A 134 -4.11 5.17 2.28
N MET A 135 -4.16 4.51 1.13
CA MET A 135 -5.38 3.96 0.56
C MET A 135 -5.20 2.49 0.21
N PHE A 136 -6.28 1.74 0.32
CA PHE A 136 -6.41 0.37 -0.14
C PHE A 136 -7.46 0.32 -1.24
N GLN A 137 -7.21 -0.44 -2.29
CA GLN A 137 -8.15 -0.61 -3.39
C GLN A 137 -8.02 -2.02 -3.96
N THR A 138 -9.14 -2.62 -4.38
CA THR A 138 -9.12 -3.79 -5.25
C THR A 138 -9.09 -3.32 -6.69
N VAL A 139 -7.91 -3.31 -7.31
CA VAL A 139 -7.70 -2.93 -8.70
C VAL A 139 -7.86 -4.15 -9.60
N GLN A 140 -8.64 -4.04 -10.68
CA GLN A 140 -8.97 -5.18 -11.55
C GLN A 140 -7.94 -5.40 -12.66
N ASP A 141 -7.34 -4.33 -13.18
CA ASP A 141 -6.48 -4.39 -14.35
C ASP A 141 -5.26 -3.45 -14.23
N ILE A 142 -4.23 -3.72 -15.06
CA ILE A 142 -3.02 -2.90 -15.09
C ILE A 142 -3.30 -1.45 -15.50
N PRO A 143 -4.14 -1.14 -16.53
CA PRO A 143 -4.46 0.25 -16.87
C PRO A 143 -5.03 1.09 -15.71
N SER A 144 -5.86 0.51 -14.86
CA SER A 144 -6.40 1.16 -13.66
C SER A 144 -5.30 1.39 -12.62
N LEU A 145 -4.42 0.40 -12.43
CA LEU A 145 -3.24 0.53 -11.56
C LEU A 145 -2.31 1.64 -12.07
N SER A 146 -2.11 1.70 -13.38
CA SER A 146 -1.31 2.70 -14.08
C SER A 146 -1.82 4.12 -13.83
N GLN A 147 -3.13 4.34 -13.93
CA GLN A 147 -3.74 5.63 -13.64
C GLN A 147 -3.53 6.04 -12.17
N LEU A 148 -3.69 5.09 -11.25
CA LEU A 148 -3.46 5.31 -9.83
C LEU A 148 -1.99 5.67 -9.52
N ILE A 149 -1.04 5.01 -10.19
CA ILE A 149 0.41 5.27 -10.05
C ILE A 149 0.78 6.66 -10.56
N LEU A 150 0.19 7.10 -11.67
CA LEU A 150 0.49 8.39 -12.28
C LEU A 150 -0.18 9.56 -11.55
N PHE A 151 -1.21 9.30 -10.74
CA PHE A 151 -1.91 10.33 -10.01
C PHE A 151 -1.10 10.87 -8.83
N ASN A 152 -0.53 12.06 -9.03
CA ASN A 152 0.20 12.81 -8.04
C ASN A 152 -0.24 14.27 -8.06
N SER A 153 -0.26 14.88 -6.88
CA SER A 153 -0.44 16.32 -6.64
C SER A 153 -1.69 16.98 -7.24
N MET A 154 -2.08 18.10 -6.64
CA MET A 154 -3.03 19.04 -7.20
C MET A 154 -2.24 20.26 -7.71
N PRO A 155 -2.46 20.76 -8.94
CA PRO A 155 -1.64 21.82 -9.52
C PRO A 155 -1.69 23.15 -8.74
N ASN A 156 -2.80 23.37 -8.01
CA ASN A 156 -3.07 24.63 -7.31
C ASN A 156 -2.75 24.59 -5.80
N VAL A 157 -2.10 23.52 -5.32
CA VAL A 157 -1.79 23.36 -3.88
C VAL A 157 -0.28 23.42 -3.66
N PRO A 158 0.21 24.26 -2.72
CA PRO A 158 1.64 24.44 -2.49
C PRO A 158 2.31 23.21 -1.88
N VAL A 159 1.55 22.42 -1.09
CA VAL A 159 2.02 21.15 -0.53
C VAL A 159 1.52 20.01 -1.41
N ARG A 160 2.45 19.30 -2.05
CA ARG A 160 2.12 18.23 -2.99
C ARG A 160 2.12 16.87 -2.29
N LEU A 161 1.25 15.97 -2.72
CA LEU A 161 1.34 14.55 -2.38
C LEU A 161 2.09 13.83 -3.49
N LYS A 162 3.11 13.06 -3.11
CA LYS A 162 3.85 12.18 -4.00
C LYS A 162 3.56 10.73 -3.64
N LEU A 163 3.46 9.89 -4.66
CA LEU A 163 3.48 8.45 -4.47
C LEU A 163 4.85 8.01 -3.91
N HIS A 164 4.82 7.39 -2.73
CA HIS A 164 6.00 6.84 -2.06
C HIS A 164 6.12 5.34 -2.24
N THR A 165 5.04 4.60 -1.96
CA THR A 165 5.04 3.14 -2.04
C THR A 165 3.74 2.66 -2.67
N ILE A 166 3.85 1.61 -3.49
CA ILE A 166 2.70 0.81 -3.92
C ILE A 166 2.95 -0.65 -3.58
N GLY A 167 1.95 -1.30 -3.01
CA GLY A 167 1.96 -2.72 -2.74
C GLY A 167 0.89 -3.43 -3.56
N ILE A 168 1.23 -4.56 -4.15
CA ILE A 168 0.34 -5.44 -4.90
C ILE A 168 0.37 -6.82 -4.24
N ASN A 169 -0.80 -7.35 -3.89
CA ASN A 169 -0.94 -8.65 -3.25
C ASN A 169 -0.75 -9.74 -4.29
N ILE A 170 0.21 -10.63 -4.04
CA ILE A 170 0.59 -11.71 -4.94
C ILE A 170 -0.45 -12.83 -4.95
N ASN A 171 -1.09 -13.08 -3.81
CA ASN A 171 -1.98 -14.23 -3.62
C ASN A 171 -3.47 -13.87 -3.79
N PHE A 172 -3.80 -12.68 -4.31
CA PHE A 172 -5.18 -12.20 -4.27
C PHE A 172 -6.14 -13.06 -5.11
N GLY A 173 -5.71 -13.50 -6.30
CA GLY A 173 -6.53 -14.33 -7.20
C GLY A 173 -6.88 -15.69 -6.59
N CYS A 174 -5.96 -16.31 -5.83
CA CYS A 174 -6.18 -17.63 -5.22
C CYS A 174 -7.28 -17.63 -4.16
N LYS A 175 -7.59 -16.50 -3.51
CA LYS A 175 -8.57 -16.44 -2.42
C LYS A 175 -10.01 -16.17 -2.89
N ARG A 176 -10.22 -15.49 -4.02
CA ARG A 176 -11.57 -15.18 -4.56
C ARG A 176 -12.05 -16.12 -5.66
N SER A 177 -11.14 -16.77 -6.38
CA SER A 177 -11.50 -17.77 -7.41
C SER A 177 -12.37 -18.92 -6.86
N LEU A 178 -12.38 -19.16 -5.54
CA LEU A 178 -13.25 -20.15 -4.92
C LEU A 178 -14.74 -19.75 -4.81
N ILE A 179 -15.12 -18.47 -5.00
CA ILE A 179 -16.49 -18.00 -4.70
C ILE A 179 -17.19 -17.26 -5.86
N SER A 180 -16.49 -16.90 -6.95
CA SER A 180 -17.10 -16.14 -8.03
C SER A 180 -17.17 -16.93 -9.35
N ASN A 181 -18.37 -17.42 -9.69
CA ASN A 181 -18.75 -17.90 -11.03
C ASN A 181 -18.89 -16.75 -12.06
N GLY A 182 -18.03 -15.74 -12.01
CA GLY A 182 -18.23 -14.50 -12.78
C GLY A 182 -16.94 -13.90 -13.31
N GLY A 183 -16.64 -14.19 -14.59
CA GLY A 183 -15.84 -13.38 -15.51
C GLY A 183 -14.32 -13.34 -15.28
N ASP A 184 -13.57 -13.62 -16.35
CA ASP A 184 -12.09 -13.66 -16.49
C ASP A 184 -11.32 -12.37 -16.13
N GLN A 185 -11.88 -11.43 -15.36
CA GLN A 185 -11.24 -10.12 -15.12
C GLN A 185 -10.26 -10.10 -13.95
N ASP A 186 -10.49 -10.87 -12.88
CA ASP A 186 -9.51 -11.02 -11.78
C ASP A 186 -8.22 -11.71 -12.27
N THR A 187 -8.28 -12.35 -13.45
CA THR A 187 -7.20 -13.08 -14.09
C THR A 187 -6.07 -12.15 -14.57
N GLU A 188 -6.35 -10.97 -15.11
CA GLU A 188 -5.30 -10.10 -15.73
C GLU A 188 -4.26 -9.62 -14.70
N MET A 189 -4.69 -9.14 -13.53
CA MET A 189 -3.77 -8.68 -12.48
C MET A 189 -3.02 -9.86 -11.85
N SER A 190 -3.70 -11.00 -11.64
CA SER A 190 -3.07 -12.21 -11.11
C SER A 190 -2.00 -12.76 -12.07
N GLU A 191 -2.27 -12.73 -13.38
CA GLU A 191 -1.31 -13.09 -14.43
C GLU A 191 -0.15 -12.09 -14.48
N ALA A 192 -0.41 -10.79 -14.40
CA ALA A 192 0.64 -9.78 -14.36
C ALA A 192 1.62 -9.99 -13.21
N VAL A 193 1.08 -10.28 -12.02
CA VAL A 193 1.89 -10.58 -10.84
C VAL A 193 2.64 -11.90 -11.02
N SER A 194 2.04 -12.92 -11.63
CA SER A 194 2.73 -14.18 -11.92
C SER A 194 3.85 -14.03 -12.96
N TYR A 195 3.83 -12.99 -13.81
CA TYR A 195 4.98 -12.62 -14.65
C TYR A 195 6.06 -11.85 -13.90
N ILE A 196 5.68 -10.94 -12.99
CA ILE A 196 6.65 -10.09 -12.28
C ILE A 196 7.34 -10.84 -11.13
N GLN A 197 6.60 -11.71 -10.44
CA GLN A 197 7.09 -12.43 -9.26
C GLN A 197 8.32 -13.29 -9.55
N PRO A 198 8.36 -14.18 -10.56
CA PRO A 198 9.55 -14.97 -10.87
C PRO A 198 10.74 -14.08 -11.20
N LEU A 199 10.53 -12.97 -11.92
CA LEU A 199 11.59 -12.02 -12.24
C LEU A 199 12.17 -11.38 -10.98
N LEU A 200 11.35 -11.19 -9.95
CA LEU A 200 11.78 -10.65 -8.66
C LEU A 200 12.37 -11.72 -7.75
N GLU A 201 11.86 -12.94 -7.75
CA GLU A 201 12.40 -14.06 -6.96
C GLU A 201 13.76 -14.52 -7.50
N GLU A 202 13.90 -14.64 -8.81
CA GLU A 202 15.19 -14.87 -9.46
C GLU A 202 16.17 -13.76 -9.10
N SER A 203 15.68 -12.52 -9.03
CA SER A 203 16.48 -11.39 -8.61
C SER A 203 16.78 -11.31 -7.12
N SER A 204 15.88 -11.74 -6.24
CA SER A 204 16.09 -11.67 -4.79
C SER A 204 17.10 -12.73 -4.35
N ARG A 205 17.10 -13.89 -5.02
CA ARG A 205 18.08 -14.97 -4.82
C ARG A 205 19.43 -14.67 -5.46
N MET A 206 19.47 -14.01 -6.63
CA MET A 206 20.72 -13.83 -7.39
C MET A 206 21.29 -12.40 -7.38
N TYR A 207 20.46 -11.38 -7.16
CA TYR A 207 20.81 -9.97 -7.35
C TYR A 207 20.08 -9.03 -6.37
N ARG A 208 20.47 -9.03 -5.08
CA ARG A 208 20.00 -8.11 -4.01
C ARG A 208 20.00 -6.60 -4.32
N ASN A 209 20.42 -6.19 -5.52
CA ASN A 209 20.50 -4.81 -6.00
C ASN A 209 19.95 -4.68 -7.44
N LEU A 210 18.71 -5.12 -7.71
CA LEU A 210 18.06 -4.74 -8.97
C LEU A 210 17.83 -3.23 -8.99
N ASN A 211 18.65 -2.53 -9.78
CA ASN A 211 18.28 -1.23 -10.33
C ASN A 211 17.28 -1.44 -11.49
N TYR A 212 16.34 -0.50 -11.64
CA TYR A 212 15.38 -0.35 -12.74
C TYR A 212 15.89 -0.81 -14.13
N TRP A 213 17.14 -0.49 -14.47
CA TRP A 213 17.77 -0.93 -15.72
C TRP A 213 17.76 -2.45 -15.94
N LYS A 214 17.86 -3.25 -14.87
CA LYS A 214 17.80 -4.71 -14.96
C LYS A 214 16.36 -5.20 -15.15
N LEU A 215 15.37 -4.60 -14.48
CA LEU A 215 13.95 -4.90 -14.76
C LEU A 215 13.61 -4.61 -16.22
N LEU A 216 14.07 -3.46 -16.75
CA LEU A 216 13.95 -3.14 -18.17
C LEU A 216 14.73 -4.13 -19.05
N LYS A 217 15.95 -4.51 -18.68
CA LYS A 217 16.77 -5.46 -19.46
C LYS A 217 16.10 -6.82 -19.55
N ILE A 218 15.51 -7.31 -18.46
CA ILE A 218 14.72 -8.55 -18.44
C ILE A 218 13.48 -8.41 -19.35
N ALA A 219 12.72 -7.32 -19.19
CA ALA A 219 11.56 -7.05 -20.04
C ALA A 219 11.94 -6.91 -21.54
N ARG A 220 13.17 -6.45 -21.84
CA ARG A 220 13.72 -6.33 -23.19
C ARG A 220 14.32 -7.62 -23.74
N ASN A 221 14.94 -8.45 -22.90
CA ASN A 221 15.65 -9.68 -23.29
C ASN A 221 14.71 -10.81 -23.72
N ASN A 222 13.44 -10.79 -23.30
CA ASN A 222 12.42 -11.73 -23.76
C ASN A 222 11.89 -11.39 -25.17
N LYS A 223 12.80 -11.00 -26.08
CA LYS A 223 12.55 -10.54 -27.45
C LYS A 223 12.58 -11.67 -28.49
N LYS A 224 12.38 -12.93 -28.09
CA LYS A 224 12.23 -14.00 -29.09
C LYS A 224 10.80 -14.02 -29.62
N ASP A 225 10.75 -13.89 -30.93
CA ASP A 225 9.60 -13.87 -31.82
C ASP A 225 8.62 -15.01 -31.55
N GLU A 226 7.54 -14.73 -30.82
CA GLU A 226 6.38 -15.61 -30.75
C GLU A 226 5.12 -14.84 -31.16
N PRO A 227 4.18 -15.50 -31.86
CA PRO A 227 3.00 -14.86 -32.45
C PRO A 227 2.13 -14.15 -31.40
N LEU A 228 1.17 -13.35 -31.89
CA LEU A 228 0.22 -12.50 -31.15
C LEU A 228 -0.70 -13.29 -30.18
N ASP A 229 -0.13 -13.99 -29.21
CA ASP A 229 -0.87 -14.63 -28.13
C ASP A 229 -1.00 -13.67 -26.93
N GLN A 230 -1.94 -14.02 -26.05
CA GLN A 230 -2.27 -13.33 -24.80
C GLN A 230 -1.02 -12.95 -23.97
N SER A 231 0.05 -13.75 -24.05
CA SER A 231 1.34 -13.47 -23.41
C SER A 231 1.98 -12.14 -23.84
N THR A 232 1.82 -11.73 -25.10
CA THR A 232 2.38 -10.48 -25.63
C THR A 232 1.64 -9.26 -25.10
N ARG A 233 0.30 -9.34 -24.97
CA ARG A 233 -0.53 -8.28 -24.36
C ARG A 233 -0.09 -8.04 -22.91
N ILE A 234 0.03 -9.10 -22.12
CA ILE A 234 0.43 -8.99 -20.70
C ILE A 234 1.86 -8.46 -20.58
N LYS A 235 2.81 -8.96 -21.37
CA LYS A 235 4.18 -8.43 -21.43
C LYS A 235 4.21 -6.93 -21.74
N SER A 236 3.36 -6.44 -22.64
CA SER A 236 3.27 -5.02 -22.97
C SER A 236 2.70 -4.18 -21.81
N GLN A 237 1.71 -4.70 -21.08
CA GLN A 237 1.14 -4.03 -19.92
C GLN A 237 2.11 -4.01 -18.73
N VAL A 238 2.82 -5.12 -18.48
CA VAL A 238 3.88 -5.16 -17.45
C VAL A 238 4.99 -4.15 -17.77
N LYS A 239 5.39 -4.02 -19.04
CA LYS A 239 6.33 -2.97 -19.48
C LYS A 239 5.81 -1.57 -19.21
N LEU A 240 4.53 -1.32 -19.47
CA LEU A 240 3.88 -0.05 -19.19
C LEU A 240 3.87 0.26 -17.68
N LEU A 241 3.52 -0.72 -16.86
CA LEU A 241 3.55 -0.60 -15.40
C LEU A 241 4.96 -0.24 -14.91
N LEU A 242 5.97 -0.99 -15.34
CA LEU A 242 7.37 -0.75 -14.97
C LEU A 242 7.87 0.61 -15.42
N SER A 243 7.47 1.08 -16.60
CA SER A 243 7.86 2.41 -17.09
C SER A 243 7.22 3.53 -16.25
N GLN A 244 5.96 3.37 -15.82
CA GLN A 244 5.27 4.37 -15.01
C GLN A 244 5.76 4.41 -13.56
N LEU A 245 6.07 3.25 -12.97
CA LEU A 245 6.74 3.18 -11.68
C LEU A 245 8.07 3.97 -11.72
N ALA A 246 8.82 3.84 -12.81
CA ALA A 246 10.07 4.54 -12.99
C ALA A 246 9.92 6.04 -13.25
N THR A 247 8.91 6.46 -14.02
CA THR A 247 8.54 7.88 -14.17
C THR A 247 8.28 8.52 -12.80
N ASN A 248 7.67 7.76 -11.88
CA ASN A 248 7.43 8.17 -10.50
C ASN A 248 8.62 7.94 -9.54
N ARG A 249 9.79 7.52 -10.03
CA ARG A 249 10.99 7.19 -9.24
C ARG A 249 10.79 6.06 -8.20
N ILE A 250 9.79 5.22 -8.40
CA ILE A 250 9.50 4.05 -7.57
C ILE A 250 10.34 2.89 -8.08
N THR A 251 11.59 2.83 -7.62
CA THR A 251 12.65 2.00 -8.21
C THR A 251 13.19 0.92 -7.28
N SER A 252 12.65 0.80 -6.06
CA SER A 252 13.04 -0.21 -5.08
C SER A 252 11.95 -1.27 -4.94
N PRO A 253 11.96 -2.32 -5.78
CA PRO A 253 11.08 -3.47 -5.60
C PRO A 253 11.55 -4.32 -4.41
N SER A 254 10.61 -4.88 -3.66
CA SER A 254 10.82 -5.93 -2.67
C SER A 254 9.61 -6.86 -2.63
N VAL A 255 9.82 -8.07 -2.13
CA VAL A 255 8.74 -9.01 -1.83
C VAL A 255 8.72 -9.20 -0.33
N THR A 256 7.54 -9.07 0.28
CA THR A 256 7.33 -9.38 1.68
C THR A 256 6.69 -10.75 1.79
N ASP A 257 7.15 -11.56 2.73
CA ASP A 257 6.51 -12.80 3.19
C ASP A 257 6.43 -12.72 4.71
N HIS A 258 5.46 -11.93 5.20
CA HIS A 258 5.29 -11.68 6.63
C HIS A 258 3.86 -11.95 7.06
N GLY A 259 3.67 -12.78 8.10
CA GLY A 259 2.33 -13.08 8.64
C GLY A 259 1.35 -13.69 7.63
N GLY A 260 1.84 -14.36 6.57
CA GLY A 260 1.02 -14.89 5.48
C GLY A 260 0.62 -13.85 4.42
N HIS A 261 1.19 -12.65 4.47
CA HIS A 261 0.99 -11.59 3.50
C HIS A 261 2.13 -11.58 2.47
N ASN A 262 1.87 -12.19 1.30
CA ASN A 262 2.77 -12.12 0.15
C ASN A 262 2.47 -10.87 -0.67
N TRP A 263 3.30 -9.85 -0.55
CA TRP A 263 3.12 -8.61 -1.28
C TRP A 263 4.36 -8.26 -2.08
N LEU A 264 4.10 -7.83 -3.31
CA LEU A 264 5.05 -7.14 -4.14
C LEU A 264 4.99 -5.65 -3.82
N ILE A 265 6.07 -5.13 -3.24
CA ILE A 265 6.18 -3.74 -2.82
C ILE A 265 7.14 -3.00 -3.75
N PHE A 266 6.72 -1.86 -4.28
CA PHE A 266 7.59 -0.93 -4.98
C PHE A 266 7.65 0.36 -4.18
N THR A 267 8.86 0.73 -3.77
CA THR A 267 9.10 1.94 -2.99
C THR A 267 9.98 2.92 -3.75
N ARG A 268 9.75 4.22 -3.52
CA ARG A 268 10.63 5.28 -3.98
C ARG A 268 11.96 5.20 -3.24
N ARG A 269 13.06 5.05 -3.98
CA ARG A 269 14.41 5.05 -3.39
C ARG A 269 14.70 6.44 -2.81
N ARG A 270 15.19 6.50 -1.57
CA ARG A 270 15.76 7.72 -0.99
C ARG A 270 17.15 7.94 -1.59
N LEU A 271 17.37 9.13 -2.17
CA LEU A 271 18.70 9.64 -2.48
C LEU A 271 19.24 10.34 -1.24
#